data_AF-X1IUT7-F1
#
_entry.id   AF-X1IUT7-F1
#
_cell.length_a   1.000
_cell.length_b   1.000
_cell.length_c   1.000
_cell.angle_alpha   90.00
_cell.angle_beta   90.00
_cell.angle_gamma   90.00
#
_symmetry.space_group_name_H-M   'P 1'
#
loop_
_entity.id
_entity.type
_entity.pdbx_description
1 polymer ?
#
loop_
_entity_poly.entity_id
_entity_poly.type
_entity_poly.pdbx_seq_one_letter_code
_entity_poly.pdbx_strand_id
1 'polypeptide(L)' 'MNWPDLLHIEQLDIDDKEPIRLEQEAFLRAVVDREFMPEVSAEEGLAALQCAQKILASVKKNKWGEKIDYGE' A
#
# COMPACT_ATOMS: atom_id res chain seq x y z
N MET A 1 -0.42 23.57 28.84
CA MET A 1 -0.92 22.98 27.58
C MET A 1 -1.10 21.50 27.84
N ASN A 2 -2.30 20.96 27.61
CA ASN A 2 -2.60 19.56 27.94
C ASN A 2 -2.28 18.69 26.71
N TRP A 3 -1.12 18.05 26.75
CA TRP A 3 -0.62 17.19 25.67
C TRP A 3 -1.49 15.99 25.30
N PRO A 4 -2.24 15.35 26.23
CA PRO A 4 -3.08 14.21 25.89
C PRO A 4 -4.23 14.55 24.93
N ASP A 5 -4.75 15.78 24.98
CA ASP A 5 -5.88 16.23 24.15
C ASP A 5 -5.50 16.45 22.67
N LEU A 6 -4.20 16.35 22.35
CA LEU A 6 -3.67 16.45 20.99
C LEU A 6 -3.45 15.08 20.32
N LEU A 7 -3.66 13.99 21.05
CA LEU A 7 -3.48 12.63 20.55
C LEU A 7 -4.79 12.12 19.97
N HIS A 8 -4.80 11.84 18.66
CA HIS A 8 -5.85 11.05 18.05
C HIS A 8 -5.51 9.57 18.25
N ILE A 9 -6.23 8.91 19.16
CA ILE A 9 -6.04 7.49 19.49
C ILE A 9 -7.17 6.70 18.85
N GLU A 10 -6.82 5.89 17.86
CA GLU A 10 -7.74 4.94 17.24
C GLU A 10 -7.42 3.53 17.77
N GLN A 11 -8.45 2.77 18.15
CA GLN A 11 -8.29 1.34 18.39
C GLN A 11 -8.30 0.62 17.05
N LEU A 12 -7.12 0.20 16.62
CA LEU A 12 -6.95 -0.62 15.45
C LEU A 12 -7.30 -2.07 15.82
N ASP A 13 -8.38 -2.60 15.23
CA ASP A 13 -8.68 -4.02 15.28
C ASP A 13 -7.71 -4.74 14.32
N ILE A 14 -6.75 -5.47 14.87
CA ILE A 14 -5.73 -6.19 14.10
C ILE A 14 -6.25 -7.62 13.93
N ASP A 15 -6.79 -7.91 12.76
CA ASP A 15 -7.21 -9.26 12.38
C ASP A 15 -5.97 -10.16 12.15
N ASP A 16 -5.96 -11.38 12.71
CA ASP A 16 -4.87 -12.36 12.57
C ASP A 16 -4.84 -13.02 11.18
N LYS A 17 -5.70 -12.60 10.25
CA LYS A 17 -5.71 -13.15 8.90
C LYS A 17 -4.44 -12.75 8.15
N GLU A 18 -3.75 -13.78 7.65
CA GLU A 18 -2.60 -13.62 6.76
C GLU A 18 -3.03 -12.94 5.44
N PRO A 19 -2.60 -11.68 5.19
CA PRO A 19 -3.12 -10.88 4.08
C PRO A 19 -2.88 -11.53 2.71
N ILE A 20 -1.69 -12.09 2.52
CA ILE A 20 -1.30 -12.77 1.27
C ILE A 20 -2.18 -14.00 1.00
N ARG A 21 -2.56 -14.76 2.04
CA ARG A 21 -3.44 -15.92 1.87
C ARG A 21 -4.83 -15.49 1.42
N LEU A 22 -5.38 -14.42 2.02
CA LEU A 22 -6.69 -13.89 1.64
C LEU A 22 -6.73 -13.40 0.19
N GLU A 23 -5.69 -12.68 -0.24
CA GLU A 23 -5.57 -12.21 -1.62
C GLU A 23 -5.52 -13.38 -2.62
N GLN A 24 -4.78 -14.45 -2.31
CA GLN A 24 -4.70 -15.65 -3.13
C GLN A 24 -6.05 -16.36 -3.23
N GLU A 25 -6.77 -16.50 -2.12
CA GLU A 25 -8.10 -17.10 -2.09
C GLU A 25 -9.12 -16.28 -2.89
N ALA A 26 -9.08 -14.95 -2.75
CA ALA A 26 -9.91 -14.05 -3.54
C ALA A 26 -9.60 -14.16 -5.04
N PHE A 27 -8.32 -14.24 -5.42
CA PHE A 27 -7.92 -14.45 -6.81
C PHE A 27 -8.46 -15.76 -7.37
N LEU A 28 -8.25 -16.87 -6.67
CA LEU A 28 -8.75 -18.19 -7.11
C LEU A 28 -10.28 -18.17 -7.27
N ARG A 29 -10.99 -17.53 -6.34
CA ARG A 29 -12.45 -17.39 -6.43
C ARG A 29 -12.87 -16.59 -7.67
N ALA A 30 -12.21 -15.47 -7.96
CA ALA A 30 -12.50 -14.64 -9.13
C ALA A 30 -12.27 -15.37 -10.47
N VAL A 31 -11.36 -16.34 -10.49
CA VAL A 31 -11.12 -17.19 -11.67
C VAL A 31 -12.27 -18.18 -11.89
N VAL A 32 -12.83 -18.74 -10.80
CA VAL A 32 -13.87 -19.76 -10.86
C VAL A 32 -15.28 -19.16 -11.01
N ASP A 33 -15.52 -18.04 -10.34
CA ASP A 33 -16.82 -17.36 -10.25
C ASP A 33 -16.77 -16.01 -10.98
N ARG A 34 -17.47 -15.92 -12.11
CA ARG A 34 -17.53 -14.72 -12.94
C ARG A 34 -18.32 -13.56 -12.31
N GLU A 35 -19.17 -13.85 -11.33
CA GLU A 35 -19.93 -12.83 -10.62
C GLU A 35 -19.15 -12.28 -9.41
N PHE A 36 -18.07 -12.95 -9.00
CA PHE A 36 -17.22 -12.51 -7.91
C PHE A 36 -16.19 -11.48 -8.36
N MET A 37 -16.21 -10.30 -7.73
CA MET A 37 -15.19 -9.27 -7.88
C MET A 37 -14.31 -9.26 -6.62
N PRO A 38 -12.99 -9.49 -6.75
CA PRO A 38 -12.07 -9.39 -5.62
C PRO A 38 -11.95 -7.94 -5.14
N GLU A 39 -11.39 -7.75 -3.93
CA GLU A 39 -11.22 -6.43 -3.32
C GLU A 39 -10.40 -5.46 -4.18
N VAL A 40 -9.45 -5.99 -4.95
CA VAL A 40 -8.66 -5.23 -5.92
C VAL A 40 -8.97 -5.74 -7.32
N SER A 41 -9.52 -4.88 -8.17
CA SER A 41 -9.76 -5.18 -9.58
C SER A 41 -8.47 -5.28 -10.39
N ALA A 42 -8.56 -5.85 -11.59
CA ALA A 42 -7.42 -5.93 -12.51
C ALA A 42 -6.92 -4.52 -12.91
N GLU A 43 -7.84 -3.59 -13.12
CA GLU A 43 -7.57 -2.20 -13.48
C GLU A 43 -6.84 -1.46 -12.36
N GLU A 44 -7.29 -1.63 -11.11
CA GLU A 44 -6.65 -1.04 -9.94
C GLU A 44 -5.25 -1.62 -9.70
N GLY A 45 -5.12 -2.95 -9.80
CA GLY A 45 -3.83 -3.62 -9.70
C GLY A 45 -2.84 -3.14 -10.77
N LEU A 46 -3.29 -2.99 -12.02
CA LEU A 46 -2.47 -2.45 -13.10
C LEU A 46 -2.07 -0.99 -12.85
N ALA A 47 -3.00 -0.14 -12.39
CA ALA A 47 -2.72 1.25 -12.08
C ALA A 47 -1.67 1.38 -10.95
N ALA A 48 -1.75 0.55 -9.92
CA ALA A 48 -0.77 0.49 -8.84
C ALA A 48 0.62 0.10 -9.36
N LEU A 49 0.73 -0.93 -10.20
CA LEU A 49 2.00 -1.34 -10.81
C LEU A 49 2.60 -0.24 -11.70
N GLN A 50 1.77 0.44 -12.50
CA GLN A 50 2.21 1.56 -13.32
C GLN A 50 2.70 2.74 -12.46
N CYS A 51 2.03 3.02 -11.34
CA CYS A 51 2.46 4.04 -10.39
C CYS A 51 3.83 3.70 -9.79
N ALA A 52 4.01 2.45 -9.32
CA ALA A 52 5.29 1.98 -8.80
C ALA A 52 6.40 2.10 -9.85
N GLN A 53 6.13 1.73 -11.10
CA GLN A 53 7.08 1.89 -12.21
C GLN A 53 7.49 3.35 -12.43
N LYS A 54 6.54 4.30 -12.36
CA LYS A 54 6.81 5.75 -12.48
C LYS A 54 7.71 6.25 -11.35
N ILE A 55 7.47 5.80 -10.11
CA ILE A 55 8.30 6.13 -8.96
C ILE A 55 9.73 5.61 -9.20
N LEU A 56 9.88 4.34 -9.56
CA LEU A 56 11.19 3.74 -9.83
C LEU A 56 11.94 4.46 -10.96
N ALA A 57 11.24 4.82 -12.04
CA ALA A 57 11.81 5.59 -13.13
C ALA A 57 12.28 6.99 -12.68
N SER A 58 11.49 7.67 -11.85
CA SER A 58 11.85 8.97 -11.28
C SER A 58 13.07 8.88 -10.36
N VAL A 59 13.13 7.90 -9.47
CA VAL A 59 14.28 7.65 -8.58
C VAL A 59 15.53 7.35 -9.40
N LYS A 60 15.44 6.54 -10.46
CA LYS A 60 16.59 6.25 -11.34
C LYS A 60 17.06 7.48 -12.13
N LYS A 61 16.14 8.31 -12.62
CA LYS A 61 16.45 9.50 -13.43
C LYS A 61 17.13 10.58 -12.61
N ASN A 62 16.67 10.79 -11.38
CA ASN A 62 17.20 11.82 -10.52
C ASN A 62 18.35 11.22 -9.70
N LYS A 63 19.53 11.86 -9.70
CA LYS A 63 20.62 11.48 -8.78
C LYS A 63 20.39 12.23 -7.47
N TRP A 64 19.66 11.61 -6.55
CA TRP A 64 19.39 12.17 -5.23
C TRP A 64 20.71 12.14 -4.44
N GLY A 65 21.53 13.18 -4.63
CA GLY A 65 22.83 13.38 -3.98
C GLY A 65 22.75 14.39 -2.85
N GLU A 66 21.59 14.55 -2.22
CA GLU A 66 21.43 15.48 -1.12
C GLU A 66 22.31 15.03 0.06
N LYS A 67 23.22 15.91 0.46
CA LYS A 67 23.86 15.83 1.77
C LYS A 67 22.83 16.36 2.76
N ILE A 68 22.26 15.47 3.56
CA ILE A 68 21.48 15.86 4.73
C ILE A 68 22.48 16.47 5.72
N ASP A 69 22.41 17.78 5.87
CA ASP A 69 23.18 18.53 6.86
C ASP A 69 22.56 18.29 8.25
N TYR A 70 23.24 17.49 9.07
CA TYR A 70 22.92 17.36 10.48
C TYR A 70 23.65 18.51 11.17
N GLY A 71 23.04 19.69 11.17
CA GLY A 71 23.64 20.91 11.74
C GLY A 71 24.30 20.65 13.09
N GLU A 72 25.53 21.18 13.24
CA GLU A 72 26.34 21.12 14.46
C GLU A 72 25.65 21.75 15.68
#